data_AF-A0A8I1PPU1-F1
#
_entry.id   AF-A0A8I1PPU1-F1
#
_cell.length_a   1.000
_cell.length_b   1.000
_cell.length_c   1.000
_cell.angle_alpha   90.00
_cell.angle_beta   90.00
_cell.angle_gamma   90.00
#
_symmetry.space_group_name_H-M   'P 1'
#
loop_
_entity.id
_entity.type
_entity.pdbx_description
1 polymer ?
#
loop_
_entity_poly.entity_id
_entity_poly.type
_entity_poly.pdbx_seq_one_letter_code
_entity_poly.pdbx_strand_id
1 'polypeptide(L)' 'MYICVCRGVTDTAIRDAVRRGADRMRDLKTNLGVSEQCGICACHAKEVLEQALMQKVVAQRHFTHTHSLIRDSA' A
#
# COMPACT_ATOMS: atom_id res chain seq x y z
N MET A 1 8.39 -6.10 -8.99
CA MET A 1 8.20 -5.82 -10.44
C MET A 1 8.02 -4.33 -10.70
N TYR A 2 8.31 -3.85 -11.91
CA TYR A 2 7.92 -2.50 -12.33
C TYR A 2 6.43 -2.45 -12.64
N ILE A 3 5.76 -1.47 -12.04
CA ILE A 3 4.35 -1.17 -12.28
C ILE A 3 4.22 0.00 -13.26
N CYS A 4 5.06 1.02 -13.12
CA CYS A 4 5.11 2.16 -14.04
C CYS A 4 6.50 2.34 -14.61
N VAL A 5 6.66 2.05 -15.90
CA VAL A 5 7.94 2.21 -16.60
C VAL A 5 8.28 3.69 -16.81
N CYS A 6 7.29 4.53 -17.14
CA CYS A 6 7.46 5.97 -17.33
C CYS A 6 8.15 6.70 -16.18
N ARG A 7 7.91 6.23 -14.95
CA ARG A 7 8.39 6.88 -13.71
C ARG A 7 9.26 5.96 -12.86
N GLY A 8 9.59 4.76 -13.35
CA GLY A 8 10.38 3.77 -12.62
C GLY A 8 9.73 3.29 -11.31
N VAL A 9 8.39 3.28 -11.22
CA VAL A 9 7.69 2.88 -9.98
C VAL A 9 7.56 1.36 -9.93
N THR A 10 8.04 0.76 -8.84
CA THR A 10 7.93 -0.66 -8.56
C THR A 10 6.74 -0.97 -7.65
N ASP A 11 6.35 -2.25 -7.59
CA ASP A 11 5.37 -2.75 -6.63
C ASP A 11 5.81 -2.49 -5.18
N THR A 12 7.11 -2.65 -4.89
CA THR A 12 7.69 -2.35 -3.58
C THR A 12 7.55 -0.88 -3.23
N ALA A 13 7.77 0.05 -4.18
CA ALA A 13 7.57 1.47 -3.95
C ALA A 13 6.12 1.81 -3.59
N ILE A 14 5.14 1.16 -4.25
CA ILE A 14 3.72 1.31 -3.93
C ILE A 14 3.41 0.78 -2.52
N ARG A 15 3.85 -0.45 -2.21
CA ARG A 15 3.65 -1.06 -0.88
C ARG A 15 4.27 -0.19 0.21
N ASP A 16 5.44 0.40 -0.03
CA ASP A 16 6.12 1.29 0.89
C ASP A 16 5.38 2.60 1.10
N ALA A 17 4.81 3.18 0.04
CA ALA A 17 3.93 4.34 0.16
C ALA A 17 2.71 4.03 1.03
N VAL A 18 2.11 2.84 0.89
CA VAL A 18 0.97 2.40 1.72
C VAL A 18 1.36 2.22 3.19
N ARG A 19 2.55 1.65 3.45
CA ARG A 19 3.12 1.57 4.81
C ARG A 19 3.32 2.96 5.42
N ARG A 20 3.70 3.95 4.60
CA ARG A 20 3.83 5.37 4.98
C ARG A 20 2.51 6.15 5.06
N GLY A 21 1.38 5.52 4.72
CA GLY A 21 0.05 6.11 4.91
C GLY A 21 -0.72 6.41 3.62
N ALA A 22 -0.17 6.14 2.43
CA ALA A 22 -0.93 6.27 1.19
C ALA A 22 -2.09 5.27 1.17
N ASP A 23 -3.30 5.76 0.89
CA ASP A 23 -4.54 4.99 0.93
C ASP A 23 -5.39 5.17 -0.33
N ARG A 24 -5.03 6.12 -1.21
CA ARG A 24 -5.70 6.35 -2.49
C ARG A 24 -4.70 6.45 -3.65
N MET A 25 -5.19 6.21 -4.86
CA MET A 25 -4.40 6.38 -6.09
C MET A 25 -3.86 7.81 -6.25
N ARG A 26 -4.56 8.82 -5.72
CA ARG A 26 -4.10 10.22 -5.70
C ARG A 26 -2.82 10.37 -4.87
N ASP A 27 -2.71 9.65 -3.77
CA ASP A 27 -1.54 9.71 -2.90
C ASP A 27 -0.35 9.03 -3.58
N LEU A 28 -0.56 7.91 -4.26
CA LEU A 28 0.49 7.28 -5.07
C LEU A 28 0.96 8.19 -6.22
N LYS A 29 0.02 8.86 -6.89
CA LYS A 29 0.35 9.83 -7.94
C LYS A 29 1.22 10.95 -7.37
N THR A 30 0.81 11.55 -6.27
CA THR A 30 1.54 12.65 -5.60
C THR A 30 2.92 12.20 -5.09
N ASN A 31 3.01 11.01 -4.51
CA ASN A 31 4.23 10.53 -3.85
C ASN A 31 5.25 9.88 -4.81
N LEU A 32 4.78 9.24 -5.88
CA LEU A 32 5.59 8.38 -6.75
C LEU A 32 5.54 8.80 -8.24
N GLY A 33 4.67 9.75 -8.61
CA GLY A 33 4.42 10.14 -10.00
C GLY A 33 3.66 9.09 -10.82
N VAL A 34 3.16 8.02 -10.20
CA VAL A 34 2.49 6.92 -10.92
C VAL A 34 1.28 7.43 -11.71
N SER A 35 1.13 6.96 -12.95
CA SER A 35 0.04 7.34 -13.86
C SER A 35 -0.05 8.85 -14.19
N GLU A 36 1.07 9.58 -14.12
CA GLU A 36 1.14 10.98 -14.57
C GLU A 36 1.47 11.15 -16.06
N GLN A 37 2.19 10.20 -16.66
CA GLN A 37 2.60 10.27 -18.05
C GLN A 37 1.59 9.56 -18.98
N CYS A 38 1.78 8.27 -19.26
CA CYS A 38 0.93 7.55 -20.23
C CYS A 38 -0.34 6.95 -19.60
N GLY A 39 -0.39 6.82 -18.27
CA GLY A 39 -1.55 6.29 -17.54
C GLY A 39 -1.78 4.77 -17.66
N ILE A 40 -1.07 4.05 -18.53
CA ILE A 40 -1.29 2.61 -18.81
C ILE A 40 -1.17 1.75 -17.53
N CYS A 41 -0.32 2.15 -16.60
CA CYS A 41 -0.11 1.45 -15.33
C CYS A 41 -1.26 1.61 -14.31
N ALA A 42 -2.26 2.45 -14.57
CA ALA A 42 -3.23 2.86 -13.56
C ALA A 42 -4.01 1.70 -12.93
N CYS A 43 -4.48 0.74 -13.75
CA CYS A 43 -5.21 -0.43 -13.24
C CYS A 43 -4.32 -1.31 -12.37
N HIS A 44 -3.14 -1.71 -12.87
CA HIS A 44 -2.19 -2.50 -12.08
C HIS A 44 -1.72 -1.80 -10.80
N ALA A 45 -1.48 -0.48 -10.85
CA ALA A 45 -1.11 0.28 -9.66
C ALA A 45 -2.23 0.29 -8.60
N LYS A 46 -3.50 0.36 -9.02
CA LYS A 46 -4.68 0.27 -8.14
C LYS A 46 -4.79 -1.11 -7.50
N GLU A 47 -4.55 -2.18 -8.26
CA GLU A 47 -4.55 -3.55 -7.72
C GLU A 47 -3.47 -3.74 -6.65
N VAL A 48 -2.25 -3.27 -6.89
CA VAL A 48 -1.17 -3.34 -5.88
C VAL A 48 -1.49 -2.50 -4.65
N LEU A 49 -2.10 -1.32 -4.83
CA LEU A 49 -2.59 -0.48 -3.72
C LEU A 49 -3.60 -1.22 -2.86
N GLU A 50 -4.63 -1.80 -3.47
CA GLU A 50 -5.70 -2.52 -2.78
C GLU A 50 -5.16 -3.76 -2.04
N GLN A 51 -4.29 -4.54 -2.69
CA GLN A 51 -3.60 -5.67 -2.07
C GLN A 51 -2.78 -5.24 -0.85
N ALA A 52 -2.02 -4.14 -0.96
CA ALA A 52 -1.20 -3.63 0.13
C ALA A 52 -2.06 -3.11 1.29
N LEU A 53 -3.20 -2.46 1.02
CA LEU A 53 -4.15 -2.01 2.03
C LEU A 53 -4.80 -3.18 2.76
N MET A 54 -5.22 -4.23 2.05
CA MET A 54 -5.75 -5.44 2.68
C MET A 54 -4.71 -6.09 3.60
N GLN A 55 -3.45 -6.18 3.16
CA GLN A 55 -2.36 -6.71 3.97
C GLN A 55 -2.09 -5.86 5.22
N LYS A 56 -2.16 -4.53 5.12
CA LYS A 56 -2.04 -3.61 6.25
C LYS A 56 -3.12 -3.86 7.30
N VAL A 57 -4.38 -4.03 6.87
CA VAL A 57 -5.51 -4.31 7.77
C VAL A 57 -5.35 -5.66 8.47
N VAL A 58 -4.96 -6.71 7.76
CA VAL A 58 -4.74 -8.04 8.36
C VAL A 58 -3.61 -8.01 9.38
N ALA A 59 -2.48 -7.39 9.05
CA ALA A 59 -1.33 -7.26 9.96
C ALA A 59 -1.69 -6.48 11.24
N GLN A 60 -2.46 -5.41 11.11
CA GLN A 60 -2.93 -4.62 12.26
C GLN A 60 -3.89 -5.41 13.15
N ARG A 61 -4.80 -6.21 12.56
CA ARG A 61 -5.77 -7.02 13.29
C ARG A 61 -5.12 -8.12 14.14
N HIS A 62 -4.07 -8.75 13.62
CA HIS A 62 -3.32 -9.75 14.40
C HIS A 62 -2.74 -9.12 15.66
N PHE A 63 -2.22 -7.90 15.58
CA PHE A 63 -1.63 -7.22 16.73
C PHE A 63 -2.67 -6.88 17.80
N THR A 64 -3.87 -6.45 17.42
CA THR A 64 -4.93 -6.11 18.38
C THR A 64 -5.47 -7.31 19.16
N HIS A 65 -5.37 -8.53 18.60
CA HIS A 65 -5.91 -9.73 19.26
C HIS A 65 -4.88 -10.40 20.19
N THR A 66 -3.58 -10.32 19.89
CA THR A 66 -2.55 -10.87 20.79
C THR A 66 -2.31 -9.97 22.01
N HIS A 67 -2.54 -8.66 21.90
CA HIS A 67 -2.32 -7.70 22.99
C HIS A 67 -3.44 -7.65 24.05
N SER A 68 -4.63 -8.20 23.78
CA SER A 68 -5.71 -8.30 24.78
C SER A 68 -5.48 -9.42 25.80
N LEU A 69 -4.79 -10.51 25.42
CA LEU A 69 -4.51 -11.64 26.33
C LEU A 69 -3.47 -11.34 27.42
N ILE A 70 -2.76 -10.21 27.35
CA ILE A 70 -1.78 -9.79 28.36
C ILE A 70 -2.45 -8.99 29.51
N ARG A 71 -3.70 -8.53 29.33
CA ARG A 71 -4.39 -7.66 30.30
C ARG A 71 -5.40 -8.37 31.22
N ASP A 72 -5.67 -9.65 31.01
CA ASP A 72 -6.63 -10.45 31.80
C ASP A 72 -5.96 -11.32 32.89
N SER A 73 -4.68 -11.08 33.22
CA SER A 73 -3.94 -11.80 34.29
C SER A 73 -3.36 -10.88 35.38
N ALA A 74 -3.96 -9.70 35.58
CA ALA A 74 -3.67 -8.80 36.70
C ALA A 74 -4.90 -8.59 37.57
#